data_AF-A0A662AJ17-F1
#
_entry.id   AF-A0A662AJ17-F1
#
_cell.length_a   1.000
_cell.length_b   1.000
_cell.length_c   1.000
_cell.angle_alpha   90.00
_cell.angle_beta   90.00
_cell.angle_gamma   90.00
#
_symmetry.space_group_name_H-M   'P 1'
#
loop_
_entity.id
_entity.type
_entity.pdbx_description
1 polymer ?
#
loop_
_entity_poly.entity_id
_entity_poly.type
_entity_poly.pdbx_seq_one_letter_code
_entity_poly.pdbx_strand_id
1 'polypeptide(L)'
;FPKGISYQHQYKTNLEIKGVNDSKFKKFEKHGVFKTEIKYYCQMQIGMSLSKTKYCVFLVMNKNDSKLYAELIEFDKGYTSNIAKKAKRILDNPTLLPPKADDYCYFCDFNDVCRGGEVLKRCRTCDNYQWSDNLCIITNKSCNYGEPTCSGDYKLLKMTGEWK
;
A
#
# COMPACT_ATOMS: atom_id res chain seq x y z
N PHE A 1 -2.22 30.92 26.70
CA PHE A 1 -1.50 30.53 25.47
C PHE A 1 -0.26 31.39 25.36
N PRO A 2 0.97 30.84 25.35
CA PRO A 2 2.16 31.67 25.21
C PRO A 2 2.11 32.33 23.83
N LYS A 3 2.08 33.67 23.83
CA LYS A 3 2.37 34.49 22.65
C LYS A 3 3.88 34.45 22.46
N GLY A 4 4.37 34.03 21.29
CA GLY A 4 5.78 34.28 20.94
C GLY A 4 6.62 33.13 20.39
N ILE A 5 6.07 32.13 19.71
CA ILE A 5 6.88 31.32 18.78
C ILE A 5 6.70 31.91 17.38
N SER A 6 7.65 32.72 16.94
CA SER A 6 7.75 33.10 15.52
C SER A 6 8.38 31.94 14.77
N TYR A 7 7.55 31.18 14.04
CA TYR A 7 8.04 30.09 13.19
C TYR A 7 8.78 30.70 11.99
N GLN A 8 10.12 30.68 12.06
CA GLN A 8 10.99 31.26 11.03
C GLN A 8 10.95 30.47 9.70
N HIS A 9 10.50 29.20 9.71
CA HIS A 9 10.38 28.36 8.53
C HIS A 9 9.14 27.46 8.62
N GLN A 10 8.25 27.56 7.65
CA GLN A 10 7.06 26.72 7.55
C GLN A 10 7.26 25.67 6.45
N TYR A 11 7.67 24.46 6.84
CA TYR A 11 7.79 23.35 5.91
C TYR A 11 6.48 22.58 5.82
N LYS A 12 5.94 22.45 4.61
CA LYS A 12 4.81 21.55 4.36
C LYS A 12 5.24 20.11 4.72
N THR A 13 4.54 19.51 5.66
CA THR A 13 4.90 18.23 6.28
C THR A 13 3.65 17.37 6.36
N ASN A 14 3.80 16.07 6.09
CA ASN A 14 2.71 15.11 6.29
C ASN A 14 2.65 14.68 7.77
N LEU A 15 1.48 14.25 8.24
CA LEU A 15 1.29 13.71 9.58
C LEU A 15 0.63 12.33 9.47
N GLU A 16 1.26 11.31 10.05
CA GLU A 16 0.75 9.94 10.09
C GLU A 16 0.63 9.51 11.57
N ILE A 17 -0.58 9.14 12.01
CA ILE A 17 -0.86 8.80 13.40
C ILE A 17 -1.33 7.35 13.52
N LYS A 18 -0.81 6.59 14.48
CA LYS A 18 -1.23 5.21 14.78
C LYS A 18 -1.43 4.97 16.28
N GLY A 19 -2.54 4.33 16.64
CA GLY A 19 -2.75 3.78 17.98
C GLY A 19 -2.34 2.30 18.02
N VAL A 20 -1.48 1.91 18.97
CA VAL A 20 -0.94 0.54 19.07
C VAL A 20 -1.01 -0.02 20.49
N ASN A 21 -0.85 -1.33 20.63
CA ASN A 21 -0.72 -1.96 21.95
C ASN A 21 0.69 -1.76 22.53
N ASP A 22 0.86 -2.04 23.82
CA ASP A 22 2.11 -1.81 24.55
C ASP A 22 3.30 -2.59 23.95
N SER A 23 3.09 -3.85 23.56
CA SER A 23 4.13 -4.68 22.94
C SER A 23 4.67 -4.06 21.64
N LYS A 24 3.79 -3.56 20.77
CA LYS A 24 4.20 -2.92 19.52
C LYS A 24 4.77 -1.51 19.78
N PHE A 25 4.25 -0.79 20.77
CA PHE A 25 4.79 0.51 21.19
C PHE A 25 6.27 0.41 21.58
N LYS A 26 6.60 -0.53 22.46
CA LYS A 26 8.00 -0.80 22.88
C LYS A 26 8.93 -1.15 21.71
N LYS A 27 8.40 -1.79 20.66
CA LYS A 27 9.18 -2.07 19.43
C LYS A 27 9.48 -0.78 18.66
N PHE A 28 8.50 0.14 18.54
CA PHE A 28 8.74 1.45 17.92
C PHE A 28 9.80 2.23 18.69
N GLU A 29 9.68 2.31 20.03
CA GLU A 29 10.69 2.98 20.86
C GLU A 29 12.10 2.42 20.64
N LYS A 30 12.23 1.10 20.49
CA LYS A 30 13.52 0.42 20.37
C LYS A 30 14.10 0.42 18.95
N HIS A 31 13.27 0.37 17.92
CA HIS A 31 13.70 0.04 16.55
C HIS A 31 13.27 1.04 15.47
N GLY A 32 12.37 1.97 15.82
CA GLY A 32 11.77 2.89 14.86
C GLY A 32 10.82 2.23 13.86
N VAL A 33 10.17 3.05 13.05
CA VAL A 33 9.10 2.63 12.13
C VAL A 33 9.62 1.74 11.03
N PHE A 34 10.81 2.00 10.50
CA PHE A 34 11.37 1.25 9.36
C PHE A 34 11.51 -0.25 9.67
N LYS A 35 12.00 -0.59 10.87
CA LYS A 35 12.18 -1.98 11.31
C LYS A 35 10.91 -2.57 11.94
N THR A 36 10.11 -1.75 12.62
CA THR A 36 8.93 -2.25 13.35
C THR A 36 7.74 -2.50 12.43
N GLU A 37 7.50 -1.62 11.47
CA GLU A 37 6.37 -1.71 10.55
C GLU A 37 6.70 -1.01 9.22
N ILE A 38 7.39 -1.74 8.35
CA ILE A 38 7.80 -1.26 7.03
C ILE A 38 6.62 -0.75 6.19
N LYS A 39 5.41 -1.28 6.39
CA LYS A 39 4.19 -0.82 5.71
C LYS A 39 3.89 0.65 6.00
N TYR A 40 4.06 1.10 7.25
CA TYR A 40 3.83 2.50 7.61
C TYR A 40 4.91 3.40 7.03
N TYR A 41 6.16 2.94 7.01
CA TYR A 41 7.23 3.65 6.31
C TYR A 41 6.92 3.82 4.81
N CYS A 42 6.51 2.74 4.12
CA CYS A 42 6.07 2.80 2.73
C CYS A 42 4.92 3.79 2.52
N GLN A 43 3.90 3.77 3.39
CA GLN A 43 2.75 4.67 3.31
C GLN A 43 3.18 6.14 3.39
N MET A 44 4.07 6.47 4.33
CA MET A 44 4.60 7.82 4.47
C MET A 44 5.46 8.24 3.28
N GLN A 45 6.33 7.36 2.78
CA GLN A 45 7.19 7.63 1.61
C GLN A 45 6.37 7.91 0.34
N ILE A 46 5.36 7.08 0.05
CA ILE A 46 4.41 7.32 -1.05
C ILE A 46 3.65 8.62 -0.83
N GLY A 47 3.12 8.83 0.37
CA GLY A 47 2.38 10.04 0.72
C GLY A 47 3.20 11.30 0.48
N MET A 48 4.47 11.31 0.90
CA MET A 48 5.40 12.42 0.68
C MET A 48 5.70 12.65 -0.80
N SER A 49 5.86 11.57 -1.59
CA SER A 49 6.05 11.69 -3.04
C SER A 49 4.85 12.31 -3.75
N LEU A 50 3.62 11.96 -3.33
CA LEU A 50 2.38 12.47 -3.93
C LEU A 50 2.09 13.91 -3.48
N SER A 51 2.30 14.23 -2.20
CA SER A 51 2.05 15.56 -1.64
C SER A 51 3.19 16.55 -1.87
N LYS A 52 4.32 16.08 -2.42
CA LYS A 52 5.58 16.81 -2.65
C LYS A 52 6.13 17.44 -1.37
N THR A 53 6.10 16.69 -0.27
CA THR A 53 6.66 17.11 1.03
C THR A 53 8.00 16.44 1.30
N LYS A 54 8.90 17.16 1.96
CA LYS A 54 10.23 16.63 2.32
C LYS A 54 10.20 15.76 3.58
N TYR A 55 9.26 16.03 4.46
CA TYR A 55 9.18 15.38 5.77
C TYR A 55 7.77 14.84 6.06
N CYS A 56 7.72 13.83 6.93
CA CYS A 56 6.51 13.33 7.55
C CYS A 56 6.75 13.14 9.04
N VAL A 57 5.85 13.65 9.88
CA VAL A 57 5.84 13.34 11.32
C VAL A 57 5.06 12.05 11.50
N PHE A 58 5.71 11.02 12.04
CA PHE A 58 5.09 9.78 12.43
C PHE A 58 4.82 9.81 13.93
N LEU A 59 3.56 9.70 14.34
CA LEU A 59 3.15 9.71 15.75
C LEU A 59 2.49 8.39 16.12
N VAL A 60 2.98 7.77 17.19
CA VAL A 60 2.42 6.54 17.74
C VAL A 60 1.93 6.80 19.15
N MET A 61 0.67 6.43 19.43
CA MET A 61 0.09 6.48 20.76
C MET A 61 -0.06 5.06 21.33
N ASN A 62 0.45 4.84 22.53
CA ASN A 62 0.18 3.61 23.28
C ASN A 62 -1.27 3.65 23.79
N LYS A 63 -2.10 2.69 23.38
CA LYS A 63 -3.50 2.62 23.81
C LYS A 63 -3.69 2.29 25.30
N ASN A 64 -2.64 1.87 25.99
CA ASN A 64 -2.71 1.42 27.39
C ASN A 64 -2.49 2.58 28.37
N ASP A 65 -1.55 3.47 28.08
CA ASP A 65 -1.14 4.55 28.98
C ASP A 65 -1.03 5.92 28.30
N SER A 66 -1.50 6.03 27.05
CA SER A 66 -1.50 7.26 26.24
C SER A 66 -0.12 7.89 26.01
N LYS A 67 0.97 7.14 26.22
CA LYS A 67 2.32 7.60 25.86
C LYS A 67 2.43 7.84 24.37
N LEU A 68 3.22 8.84 24.01
CA LEU A 68 3.49 9.23 22.64
C LEU A 68 4.93 8.90 22.28
N TYR A 69 5.10 8.34 21.10
CA TYR A 69 6.37 8.16 20.42
C TYR A 69 6.31 8.90 19.08
N ALA A 70 7.36 9.62 18.70
CA ALA A 70 7.40 10.38 17.47
C ALA A 70 8.71 10.19 16.71
N GLU A 71 8.61 10.09 15.38
CA GLU A 71 9.75 10.10 14.46
C GLU A 71 9.52 11.16 13.37
N LEU A 72 10.57 11.88 13.01
CA LEU A 72 10.58 12.70 11.80
C LEU A 72 11.20 11.87 10.66
N ILE A 73 10.39 11.58 9.65
CA ILE A 73 10.79 10.79 8.50
C ILE A 73 11.13 11.71 7.33
N GLU A 74 12.31 11.54 6.75
CA GLU A 74 12.73 12.24 5.53
C GLU A 74 12.34 11.46 4.28
N PHE A 75 11.96 12.20 3.24
CA PHE A 75 11.62 11.61 1.94
C PHE A 75 12.83 10.94 1.28
N ASP A 76 12.66 9.66 0.93
CA ASP A 76 13.62 8.87 0.18
C ASP A 76 13.08 8.61 -1.24
N LYS A 77 13.64 9.36 -2.19
CA LYS A 77 13.30 9.25 -3.62
C LYS A 77 13.68 7.88 -4.19
N GLY A 78 14.79 7.30 -3.76
CA GLY A 78 15.27 6.00 -4.24
C GLY A 78 14.33 4.88 -3.81
N TYR A 79 13.99 4.87 -2.52
CA TYR A 79 13.04 3.93 -1.94
C TYR A 79 11.66 4.04 -2.60
N THR A 80 11.15 5.27 -2.75
CA THR A 80 9.84 5.49 -3.36
C THR A 80 9.80 5.11 -4.84
N SER A 81 10.88 5.35 -5.58
CA SER A 81 11.02 4.89 -6.97
C SER A 81 10.93 3.37 -7.07
N ASN A 82 11.57 2.64 -6.15
CA ASN A 82 11.50 1.18 -6.13
C ASN A 82 10.09 0.67 -5.82
N ILE A 83 9.37 1.32 -4.89
CA ILE A 83 7.97 0.99 -4.63
C ILE A 83 7.10 1.26 -5.86
N ALA A 84 7.27 2.41 -6.52
CA ALA A 84 6.51 2.76 -7.71
C ALA A 84 6.76 1.77 -8.86
N LYS A 85 8.02 1.35 -9.07
CA LYS A 85 8.37 0.29 -10.03
C LYS A 85 7.71 -1.04 -9.69
N LYS A 86 7.71 -1.43 -8.41
CA LYS A 86 7.01 -2.65 -7.96
C LYS A 86 5.51 -2.57 -8.22
N ALA A 87 4.88 -1.44 -7.92
CA ALA A 87 3.47 -1.22 -8.18
C ALA A 87 3.15 -1.27 -9.69
N LYS A 88 3.95 -0.59 -10.51
CA LYS A 88 3.82 -0.64 -11.98
C LYS A 88 3.96 -2.07 -12.51
N ARG A 89 4.94 -2.84 -12.04
CA ARG A 89 5.10 -4.24 -12.45
C ARG A 89 3.87 -5.09 -12.12
N ILE A 90 3.26 -4.90 -10.95
CA ILE A 90 2.05 -5.62 -10.55
C ILE A 90 0.87 -5.23 -11.45
N LEU A 91 0.72 -3.94 -11.76
CA LEU A 91 -0.33 -3.47 -12.67
C LEU A 91 -0.12 -4.00 -14.09
N ASP A 92 1.10 -3.96 -14.62
CA ASP A 92 1.39 -4.41 -15.98
C ASP A 92 1.30 -5.94 -16.15
N ASN A 93 1.24 -6.72 -15.05
CA ASN A 93 1.24 -8.18 -15.08
C ASN A 93 0.11 -8.77 -14.20
N PRO A 94 -1.15 -8.68 -14.64
CA PRO A 94 -2.31 -9.17 -13.88
C PRO A 94 -2.34 -10.67 -13.59
N THR A 95 -1.69 -11.45 -14.44
CA THR A 95 -1.67 -12.92 -14.36
C THR A 95 -0.51 -13.44 -13.50
N LEU A 96 0.36 -12.55 -13.04
CA LEU A 96 1.54 -12.90 -12.27
C LEU A 96 1.07 -13.49 -10.94
N LEU A 97 1.43 -14.76 -10.70
CA LEU A 97 1.14 -15.44 -9.44
C LEU A 97 1.70 -14.60 -8.29
N PRO A 98 0.93 -14.36 -7.21
CA PRO A 98 1.52 -13.83 -6.00
C PRO A 98 2.60 -14.80 -5.49
N PRO A 99 3.39 -14.40 -4.48
CA PRO A 99 4.24 -15.36 -3.77
C PRO A 99 3.38 -16.50 -3.21
N LYS A 100 3.93 -17.72 -3.18
CA LYS A 100 3.25 -18.88 -2.58
C LYS A 100 2.85 -18.53 -1.14
N ALA A 101 1.65 -18.93 -0.75
CA ALA A 101 1.16 -18.65 0.60
C ALA A 101 2.15 -19.16 1.65
N ASP A 102 2.50 -18.29 2.59
CA ASP A 102 3.32 -18.58 3.76
C ASP A 102 2.51 -18.38 5.05
N ASP A 103 3.14 -18.60 6.21
CA ASP A 103 2.49 -18.45 7.52
C ASP A 103 2.02 -17.01 7.79
N TYR A 104 2.56 -16.02 7.07
CA TYR A 104 2.14 -14.62 7.16
C TYR A 104 0.81 -14.33 6.45
N CYS A 105 0.34 -15.25 5.59
CA CYS A 105 -0.93 -15.11 4.87
C CYS A 105 -2.16 -15.54 5.68
N TYR A 106 -2.03 -15.99 6.94
CA TYR A 106 -3.15 -16.52 7.73
C TYR A 106 -4.33 -15.54 7.87
N PHE A 107 -4.06 -14.25 7.99
CA PHE A 107 -5.07 -13.19 8.09
C PHE A 107 -5.27 -12.42 6.77
N CYS A 108 -4.84 -12.98 5.65
CA CYS A 108 -5.01 -12.36 4.34
C CYS A 108 -6.36 -12.77 3.73
N ASP A 109 -7.19 -11.79 3.37
CA ASP A 109 -8.47 -11.99 2.67
C ASP A 109 -8.32 -12.65 1.30
N PHE A 110 -7.09 -12.68 0.75
CA PHE A 110 -6.77 -13.28 -0.56
C PHE A 110 -5.95 -14.57 -0.45
N ASN A 111 -5.85 -15.18 0.74
CA ASN A 111 -5.02 -16.37 0.93
C ASN A 111 -5.49 -17.55 0.05
N ASP A 112 -6.80 -17.65 -0.22
CA ASP A 112 -7.37 -18.70 -1.07
C ASP A 112 -6.82 -18.62 -2.50
N VAL A 113 -6.69 -17.41 -3.05
CA VAL A 113 -6.08 -17.18 -4.38
C VAL A 113 -4.64 -17.70 -4.39
N CYS A 114 -3.88 -17.46 -3.32
CA CYS A 114 -2.52 -17.96 -3.16
C CYS A 114 -2.43 -19.49 -2.96
N ARG A 115 -3.54 -20.15 -2.63
CA ARG A 115 -3.66 -21.60 -2.42
C ARG A 115 -4.34 -22.32 -3.59
N GLY A 116 -4.49 -21.64 -4.74
CA GLY A 116 -5.07 -22.21 -5.96
C GLY A 116 -6.57 -21.99 -6.11
N GLY A 117 -7.17 -21.16 -5.26
CA GLY A 117 -8.54 -20.68 -5.41
C GLY A 117 -8.70 -19.73 -6.60
N GLU A 118 -9.95 -19.44 -6.95
CA GLU A 118 -10.27 -18.56 -8.08
C GLU A 118 -9.87 -17.10 -7.80
N VAL A 119 -9.35 -16.42 -8.83
CA VAL A 119 -9.10 -14.98 -8.77
C VAL A 119 -10.42 -14.21 -8.63
N LEU A 120 -10.38 -13.09 -7.90
CA LEU A 120 -11.55 -12.21 -7.77
C LEU A 120 -12.10 -11.83 -9.14
N LYS A 121 -13.42 -11.95 -9.33
CA LYS A 121 -14.13 -11.53 -10.53
C LYS A 121 -14.19 -10.00 -10.60
N ARG A 122 -13.28 -9.40 -11.36
CA ARG A 122 -13.22 -7.95 -11.60
C ARG A 122 -12.90 -7.70 -13.05
N CYS A 123 -13.23 -6.52 -13.54
CA CYS A 123 -12.89 -6.13 -14.90
C CYS A 123 -11.39 -6.32 -15.21
N ARG A 124 -10.51 -6.01 -14.25
CA ARG A 124 -9.04 -6.17 -14.38
C ARG A 124 -8.54 -7.62 -14.42
N THR A 125 -9.36 -8.57 -14.01
CA THR A 125 -9.07 -10.01 -14.06
C THR A 125 -9.84 -10.70 -15.19
N CYS A 126 -10.52 -9.94 -16.04
CA CYS A 126 -11.19 -10.39 -17.26
C CYS A 126 -10.19 -10.44 -18.42
N ASP A 127 -10.31 -11.44 -19.29
CA ASP A 127 -9.57 -11.57 -20.55
C ASP A 127 -9.80 -10.41 -21.53
N ASN A 128 -10.89 -9.67 -21.37
CA ASN A 128 -11.26 -8.54 -22.21
C ASN A 128 -10.70 -7.18 -21.73
N TYR A 129 -9.88 -7.15 -20.68
CA TYR A 129 -9.33 -5.90 -20.15
C TYR A 129 -7.91 -5.63 -20.66
N GLN A 130 -7.73 -4.46 -21.26
CA GLN A 130 -6.47 -3.97 -21.80
C GLN A 130 -5.77 -3.06 -20.78
N TRP A 131 -4.72 -3.59 -20.16
CA TRP A 131 -3.97 -2.91 -19.10
C TRP A 131 -3.19 -1.67 -19.57
N SER A 132 -2.69 -1.67 -20.81
CA SER A 132 -1.96 -0.52 -21.39
C SER A 132 -2.80 0.75 -21.42
N ASP A 133 -4.09 0.60 -21.72
CA ASP A 133 -5.00 1.71 -22.01
C ASP A 133 -6.06 1.91 -20.92
N ASN A 134 -6.06 1.04 -19.89
CA ASN A 134 -7.06 1.00 -18.83
C ASN A 134 -8.50 0.87 -19.38
N LEU A 135 -8.69 0.10 -20.46
CA LEU A 135 -9.95 -0.03 -21.20
C LEU A 135 -10.45 -1.48 -21.24
N CYS A 136 -11.77 -1.64 -21.28
CA CYS A 136 -12.38 -2.90 -21.68
C CYS A 136 -12.58 -2.91 -23.21
N ILE A 137 -12.07 -3.93 -23.91
CA ILE A 137 -12.13 -4.02 -25.37
C ILE A 137 -13.56 -4.20 -25.91
N ILE A 138 -14.46 -4.76 -25.10
CA ILE A 138 -15.87 -4.98 -25.49
C ILE A 138 -16.66 -3.68 -25.37
N THR A 139 -16.50 -2.96 -24.26
CA THR A 139 -17.33 -1.78 -23.96
C THR A 139 -16.68 -0.46 -24.38
N ASN A 140 -15.39 -0.49 -24.70
CA ASN A 140 -14.53 0.68 -24.94
C ASN A 140 -14.62 1.73 -23.80
N LYS A 141 -14.93 1.28 -22.58
CA LYS A 141 -15.01 2.12 -21.38
C LYS A 141 -13.82 1.87 -20.48
N SER A 142 -13.38 2.92 -19.79
CA SER A 142 -12.38 2.78 -18.74
C SER A 142 -12.97 2.06 -17.55
N CYS A 143 -12.33 0.99 -17.11
CA CYS A 143 -12.81 0.21 -15.98
C CYS A 143 -12.23 0.76 -14.67
N ASN A 144 -13.09 1.37 -13.86
CA ASN A 144 -12.65 1.95 -12.60
C ASN A 144 -12.40 0.87 -11.54
N TYR A 145 -11.58 1.21 -10.55
CA TYR A 145 -11.26 0.30 -9.45
C TYR A 145 -12.53 -0.08 -8.67
N GLY A 146 -12.90 -1.36 -8.71
CA GLY A 146 -14.05 -1.89 -7.96
C GLY A 146 -15.36 -1.96 -8.75
N GLU A 147 -15.38 -1.57 -10.02
CA GLU A 147 -16.56 -1.80 -10.86
C GLU A 147 -16.75 -3.30 -11.15
N PRO A 148 -18.00 -3.81 -11.12
CA PRO A 148 -18.30 -5.20 -11.42
C PRO A 148 -17.88 -5.54 -12.87
N THR A 149 -17.62 -6.83 -13.12
CA THR A 149 -17.31 -7.35 -14.46
C THR A 149 -18.38 -6.95 -15.46
N CYS A 150 -17.98 -6.62 -16.69
CA CYS A 150 -18.92 -6.32 -17.76
C CYS A 150 -19.92 -7.48 -17.96
N SER A 151 -21.18 -7.14 -18.24
CA SER A 151 -22.23 -8.10 -18.61
C SER A 151 -21.93 -8.71 -19.97
N GLY A 152 -21.61 -10.00 -20.04
CA GLY A 152 -21.29 -10.74 -21.26
C GLY A 152 -20.57 -12.05 -20.98
N ASP A 153 -20.30 -12.84 -22.03
CA ASP A 153 -19.43 -14.02 -21.95
C ASP A 153 -17.98 -13.55 -21.77
N TYR A 154 -17.40 -13.79 -20.59
CA TYR A 154 -16.00 -13.50 -20.30
C TYR A 154 -15.32 -14.70 -19.66
N LYS A 155 -14.00 -14.80 -19.84
CA LYS A 155 -13.18 -15.74 -19.06
C LYS A 155 -12.34 -14.95 -18.09
N LEU A 156 -12.27 -15.43 -16.85
CA LEU A 156 -11.27 -14.94 -15.92
C LEU A 156 -9.89 -15.32 -16.45
N LEU A 157 -8.96 -14.39 -16.35
CA LEU A 157 -7.56 -14.65 -16.58
C LEU A 157 -7.15 -15.80 -15.66
N LYS A 158 -6.72 -16.91 -16.27
CA LYS A 158 -6.05 -17.97 -15.50
C LYS A 158 -4.70 -17.42 -15.07
N MET A 159 -4.36 -17.61 -13.81
CA MET A 159 -3.01 -17.32 -13.38
C MET A 159 -2.06 -18.24 -14.14
N THR A 160 -1.06 -17.67 -14.82
CA THR A 160 -0.12 -18.43 -15.66
C THR A 160 1.26 -18.40 -15.02
N GLY A 161 1.88 -19.59 -14.89
CA GLY A 161 3.21 -19.76 -14.30
C GLY A 161 3.28 -20.88 -13.27
N GLU A 162 4.49 -21.15 -12.78
CA GLU A 162 4.73 -22.01 -11.62
C GLU A 162 5.01 -21.12 -10.41
N TRP A 163 4.47 -21.48 -9.25
CA TRP A 163 4.87 -20.88 -7.97
C TRP A 163 6.35 -21.16 -7.75
N LYS A 164 7.21 -20.17 -7.93
CA LYS A 164 8.64 -20.25 -7.60
C LYS A 164 8.89 -20.04 -6.12
#